data_AF-A0A7U3RP26-F1
#
_entry.id   AF-A0A7U3RP26-F1
#
_cell.length_a   1.000
_cell.length_b   1.000
_cell.length_c   1.000
_cell.angle_alpha   90.00
_cell.angle_beta   90.00
_cell.angle_gamma   90.00
#
_symmetry.space_group_name_H-M   'P 1'
#
loop_
_entity.id
_entity.type
_entity.pdbx_description
1 polymer ?
#
loop_
_entity_poly.entity_id
_entity_poly.type
_entity_poly.pdbx_seq_one_letter_code
_entity_poly.pdbx_strand_id
1 'polypeptide(L)'
;AAVLVLEDYEHARARGADILCEISGYATYGNAYHMTGLTSEGLEMARAIDSTLDQARLDPSRIDYVNAHGSGTRQNDRHETAAVKRSLGAHAYETPMSSIKSMVGHSLGAIGAIEVAACVLALRHQAVPPTANYETPDPECDL
;
A
#
# COMPACT_ATOMS: atom_id res chain seq x y z
N ALA A 1 15.07 1.54 10.68
CA ALA A 1 15.33 2.49 9.58
C ALA A 1 15.53 1.71 8.29
N ALA A 2 15.18 2.28 7.14
CA ALA A 2 15.43 1.71 5.82
C ALA A 2 15.90 2.84 4.88
N VAL A 3 16.79 2.51 3.94
CA VAL A 3 17.30 3.44 2.92
C VAL A 3 17.13 2.77 1.56
N LEU A 4 16.57 3.50 0.61
CA LEU A 4 16.36 3.05 -0.76
C LEU A 4 17.25 3.88 -1.68
N VAL A 5 17.88 3.22 -2.66
CA VAL A 5 18.62 3.87 -3.74
C VAL A 5 17.77 3.77 -4.99
N LEU A 6 17.35 4.92 -5.50
CA LEU A 6 16.56 5.01 -6.72
C LEU A 6 17.43 5.48 -7.87
N GLU A 7 17.16 4.94 -9.05
CA GLU A 7 17.88 5.22 -10.27
C GLU A 7 16.89 5.16 -11.44
N ASP A 8 17.17 5.90 -12.51
CA ASP A 8 16.44 5.76 -13.77
C ASP A 8 16.54 4.31 -14.28
N TYR A 9 15.40 3.75 -14.71
CA TYR A 9 15.30 2.34 -15.07
C TYR A 9 16.20 1.97 -16.25
N GLU A 10 16.19 2.78 -17.31
CA GLU A 10 16.99 2.52 -18.50
C GLU A 10 18.48 2.66 -18.20
N HIS A 11 18.87 3.64 -17.38
CA HIS A 11 20.24 3.78 -16.93
C HIS A 11 20.72 2.58 -16.08
N ALA A 12 19.92 2.16 -15.09
CA ALA A 12 20.22 0.99 -14.25
C ALA A 12 20.37 -0.29 -15.08
N ARG A 13 19.47 -0.48 -16.06
CA ARG A 13 19.52 -1.60 -16.99
C ARG A 13 20.75 -1.55 -17.90
N ALA A 14 21.08 -0.39 -18.47
CA ALA A 14 22.22 -0.23 -19.37
C ALA A 14 23.57 -0.55 -18.69
N ARG A 15 23.72 -0.21 -17.41
CA ARG A 15 24.93 -0.55 -16.63
C ARG A 15 24.92 -1.94 -16.00
N GLY A 16 23.86 -2.73 -16.20
CA GLY A 16 23.72 -4.08 -15.63
C GLY A 16 23.55 -4.10 -14.11
N ALA A 17 22.84 -3.13 -13.53
CA ALA A 17 22.54 -3.09 -12.10
C ALA A 17 21.67 -4.28 -11.67
N ASP A 18 21.81 -4.71 -10.41
CA ASP A 18 20.84 -5.60 -9.77
C ASP A 18 19.61 -4.79 -9.37
N ILE A 19 18.55 -4.87 -10.18
CA ILE A 19 17.30 -4.13 -9.98
C ILE A 19 16.37 -4.97 -9.09
N LEU A 20 16.08 -4.47 -7.89
CA LEU A 20 15.22 -5.18 -6.94
C LEU A 20 13.72 -5.09 -7.27
N CYS A 21 13.28 -3.92 -7.71
CA CYS A 21 11.91 -3.65 -8.17
C CYS A 21 11.88 -2.35 -8.98
N GLU A 22 10.74 -2.08 -9.59
CA GLU A 22 10.41 -0.79 -10.21
C GLU A 22 9.35 -0.06 -9.37
N ILE A 23 9.49 1.26 -9.25
CA ILE A 23 8.41 2.12 -8.73
C ILE A 23 7.72 2.74 -9.93
N SER A 24 6.60 2.15 -10.36
CA SER A 24 5.92 2.54 -11.60
C SER A 24 4.98 3.75 -11.44
N GLY A 25 4.72 4.23 -10.21
CA GLY A 25 3.92 5.42 -9.96
C GLY A 25 3.86 5.80 -8.48
N TYR A 26 3.44 7.02 -8.19
CA TYR A 26 3.12 7.48 -6.83
C TYR A 26 2.13 8.65 -6.87
N ALA A 27 1.36 8.84 -5.80
CA ALA A 27 0.52 10.01 -5.66
C ALA A 27 0.34 10.44 -4.20
N THR A 28 0.12 11.74 -4.01
CA THR A 28 -0.16 12.34 -2.69
C THR A 28 -1.40 13.20 -2.79
N TYR A 29 -2.36 12.96 -1.90
CA TYR A 29 -3.60 13.72 -1.81
C TYR A 29 -3.81 14.24 -0.40
N GLY A 30 -4.37 15.44 -0.29
CA GLY A 30 -4.87 15.99 0.97
C GLY A 30 -6.37 15.78 1.06
N ASN A 31 -6.86 15.34 2.22
CA ASN A 31 -8.30 15.12 2.42
C ASN A 31 -9.12 16.42 2.51
N ALA A 32 -8.48 17.56 2.80
CA ALA A 32 -9.08 18.89 2.96
C ALA A 32 -10.34 18.92 3.86
N TYR A 33 -10.48 17.95 4.78
CA TYR A 33 -11.67 17.74 5.58
C TYR A 33 -11.45 18.13 7.04
N HIS A 34 -10.42 17.56 7.67
CA HIS A 34 -10.10 17.80 9.07
C HIS A 34 -8.62 17.51 9.32
N MET A 35 -8.01 18.19 10.29
CA MET A 35 -6.57 18.07 10.58
C MET A 35 -6.14 16.63 10.91
N THR A 36 -6.99 15.87 11.60
CA THR A 36 -6.73 14.49 12.01
C THR A 36 -7.88 13.53 11.70
N GLY A 37 -8.99 14.08 11.19
CA GLY A 37 -10.22 13.32 10.98
C GLY A 37 -10.27 12.80 9.55
N LEU A 38 -10.85 11.62 9.38
CA LEU A 38 -11.09 10.98 8.09
C LEU A 38 -12.59 10.74 7.90
N THR A 39 -13.03 10.82 6.66
CA THR A 39 -14.36 10.33 6.26
C THR A 39 -14.34 8.81 6.21
N SER A 40 -15.47 8.13 6.27
CA SER A 40 -15.51 6.66 6.11
C SER A 40 -15.37 6.21 4.65
N GLU A 41 -15.45 7.14 3.69
CA GLU A 41 -15.59 6.82 2.27
C GLU A 41 -14.26 6.64 1.52
N GLY A 42 -13.14 7.04 2.11
CA GLY A 42 -11.83 6.81 1.49
C GLY A 42 -11.54 7.60 0.22
N LEU A 43 -12.30 8.66 -0.10
CA LEU A 43 -12.33 9.25 -1.45
C LEU A 43 -10.98 9.78 -1.93
N GLU A 44 -10.25 10.49 -1.07
CA GLU A 44 -8.95 11.05 -1.38
C GLU A 44 -7.87 9.96 -1.54
N MET A 45 -7.95 8.90 -0.74
CA MET A 45 -7.03 7.78 -0.81
C MET A 45 -7.32 6.94 -2.07
N ALA A 46 -8.59 6.72 -2.40
CA ALA A 46 -8.98 6.08 -3.65
C ALA A 46 -8.47 6.88 -4.86
N ARG A 47 -8.60 8.22 -4.86
CA ARG A 47 -8.02 9.07 -5.92
C ARG A 47 -6.49 8.94 -6.00
N ALA A 48 -5.82 8.76 -4.86
CA ALA A 48 -4.37 8.51 -4.83
C ALA A 48 -4.02 7.17 -5.47
N ILE A 49 -4.78 6.12 -5.17
CA ILE A 49 -4.63 4.79 -5.77
C ILE A 49 -4.89 4.87 -7.28
N ASP A 50 -6.04 5.42 -7.69
CA ASP A 50 -6.45 5.55 -9.10
C ASP A 50 -5.39 6.31 -9.92
N SER A 51 -4.92 7.45 -9.41
CA SER A 51 -3.89 8.26 -10.10
C SER A 51 -2.54 7.57 -10.16
N THR A 52 -2.23 6.71 -9.20
CA THR A 52 -0.99 5.90 -9.20
C THR A 52 -1.10 4.78 -10.23
N LEU A 53 -2.25 4.11 -10.33
CA LEU A 53 -2.53 3.11 -11.35
C LEU A 53 -2.48 3.72 -12.76
N ASP A 54 -3.03 4.92 -12.95
CA ASP A 54 -2.97 5.65 -14.21
C ASP A 54 -1.53 6.01 -14.61
N GLN A 55 -0.71 6.48 -13.66
CA GLN A 55 0.73 6.73 -13.90
C GLN A 55 1.46 5.46 -14.31
N ALA A 56 1.19 4.35 -13.62
CA ALA A 56 1.76 3.04 -13.90
C ALA A 56 1.17 2.38 -15.16
N ARG A 57 0.07 2.91 -15.69
CA ARG A 57 -0.73 2.33 -16.79
C ARG A 57 -1.15 0.89 -16.49
N LEU A 58 -1.55 0.63 -15.25
CA LEU A 58 -1.97 -0.69 -14.78
C LEU A 58 -3.48 -0.72 -14.56
N ASP A 59 -4.10 -1.80 -15.02
CA ASP A 59 -5.49 -2.10 -14.66
C ASP A 59 -5.54 -2.51 -13.16
N PRO A 60 -6.55 -2.07 -12.39
CA PRO A 60 -6.69 -2.44 -10.98
C PRO A 60 -6.69 -3.96 -10.73
N SER A 61 -7.17 -4.77 -11.70
CA SER A 61 -7.17 -6.24 -11.62
C SER A 61 -5.77 -6.88 -11.69
N ARG A 62 -4.72 -6.06 -11.88
CA ARG A 62 -3.31 -6.50 -11.92
C ARG A 62 -2.63 -6.36 -10.56
N ILE A 63 -3.35 -5.89 -9.54
CA ILE A 63 -2.81 -5.75 -8.19
C ILE A 63 -2.95 -7.07 -7.44
N ASP A 64 -1.81 -7.70 -7.18
CA ASP A 64 -1.74 -9.02 -6.53
C ASP A 64 -1.59 -8.93 -5.00
N TYR A 65 -1.26 -7.75 -4.45
CA TYR A 65 -1.06 -7.56 -3.02
C TYR A 65 -1.14 -6.07 -2.63
N VAL A 66 -1.79 -5.78 -1.51
CA VAL A 66 -1.81 -4.44 -0.89
C VAL A 66 -1.10 -4.47 0.48
N ASN A 67 -0.01 -3.73 0.60
CA ASN A 67 0.58 -3.40 1.90
C ASN A 67 -0.09 -2.14 2.46
N ALA A 68 -0.98 -2.35 3.41
CA ALA A 68 -1.84 -1.32 3.98
C ALA A 68 -1.05 -0.38 4.90
N HIS A 69 -1.50 0.87 5.00
CA HIS A 69 -1.19 1.74 6.11
C HIS A 69 -1.56 1.06 7.44
N GLY A 70 -2.73 0.42 7.55
CA GLY A 70 -3.08 -0.52 8.62
C GLY A 70 -2.60 -0.10 10.01
N SER A 71 -3.07 1.07 10.46
CA SER A 71 -2.67 1.67 11.74
C SER A 71 -3.25 0.93 12.96
N GLY A 72 -4.26 0.08 12.75
CA GLY A 72 -4.99 -0.60 13.82
C GLY A 72 -6.01 0.32 14.50
N THR A 73 -6.37 1.44 13.88
CA THR A 73 -7.37 2.37 14.42
C THR A 73 -8.64 2.26 13.59
N ARG A 74 -9.79 2.13 14.27
CA ARG A 74 -11.09 1.91 13.61
C ARG A 74 -11.37 2.89 12.47
N GLN A 75 -11.06 4.17 12.66
CA GLN A 75 -11.32 5.18 11.64
C GLN A 75 -10.42 5.01 10.40
N ASN A 76 -9.11 4.80 10.59
CA ASN A 76 -8.18 4.65 9.46
C ASN A 76 -8.42 3.33 8.72
N ASP A 77 -8.60 2.23 9.45
CA ASP A 77 -8.72 0.91 8.83
C ASP A 77 -10.00 0.81 7.97
N ARG A 78 -11.11 1.45 8.41
CA ARG A 78 -12.34 1.60 7.60
C ARG A 78 -12.14 2.52 6.40
N HIS A 79 -11.48 3.65 6.61
CA HIS A 79 -11.19 4.61 5.55
C HIS A 79 -10.35 3.97 4.43
N GLU A 80 -9.33 3.20 4.81
CA GLU A 80 -8.45 2.49 3.90
C GLU A 80 -9.17 1.34 3.19
N THR A 81 -9.94 0.53 3.92
CA THR A 81 -10.79 -0.52 3.34
C THR A 81 -11.71 0.05 2.26
N ALA A 82 -12.40 1.16 2.57
CA ALA A 82 -13.31 1.82 1.62
C ALA A 82 -12.56 2.33 0.38
N ALA A 83 -11.37 2.89 0.56
CA ALA A 83 -10.55 3.39 -0.54
C ALA A 83 -10.11 2.26 -1.48
N VAL A 84 -9.58 1.16 -0.94
CA VAL A 84 -9.12 0.00 -1.71
C VAL A 84 -10.28 -0.64 -2.48
N LYS A 85 -11.44 -0.84 -1.83
CA LYS A 85 -12.65 -1.33 -2.51
C LYS A 85 -13.09 -0.44 -3.66
N ARG A 86 -12.99 0.88 -3.49
CA ARG A 86 -13.40 1.83 -4.52
C ARG A 86 -12.50 1.73 -5.75
N SER A 87 -11.19 1.65 -5.55
CA SER A 87 -10.20 1.65 -6.63
C SER A 87 -10.03 0.30 -7.31
N LEU A 88 -10.03 -0.80 -6.55
CA LEU A 88 -9.86 -2.15 -7.10
C LEU A 88 -11.20 -2.81 -7.46
N GLY A 89 -12.34 -2.24 -7.05
CA GLY A 89 -13.66 -2.80 -7.32
C GLY A 89 -13.82 -4.20 -6.74
N ALA A 90 -14.37 -5.13 -7.54
CA ALA A 90 -14.55 -6.51 -7.13
C ALA A 90 -13.22 -7.24 -6.85
N HIS A 91 -12.14 -6.85 -7.53
CA HIS A 91 -10.82 -7.45 -7.36
C HIS A 91 -10.25 -7.25 -5.96
N ALA A 92 -10.69 -6.20 -5.24
CA ALA A 92 -10.29 -5.95 -3.86
C ALA A 92 -10.47 -7.18 -2.95
N TYR A 93 -11.55 -7.95 -3.16
CA TYR A 93 -11.87 -9.14 -2.36
C TYR A 93 -11.03 -10.38 -2.70
N GLU A 94 -10.31 -10.35 -3.82
CA GLU A 94 -9.40 -11.41 -4.25
C GLU A 94 -7.93 -11.02 -3.99
N THR A 95 -7.65 -9.73 -3.78
CA THR A 95 -6.32 -9.19 -3.46
C THR A 95 -6.02 -9.30 -1.97
N PRO A 96 -5.01 -10.09 -1.55
CA PRO A 96 -4.57 -10.11 -0.17
C PRO A 96 -4.12 -8.72 0.30
N MET A 97 -4.56 -8.33 1.50
CA MET A 97 -4.19 -7.08 2.14
C MET A 97 -3.62 -7.35 3.52
N SER A 98 -2.44 -6.80 3.82
CA SER A 98 -1.79 -6.98 5.12
C SER A 98 -1.11 -5.70 5.59
N SER A 99 -0.71 -5.63 6.86
CA SER A 99 0.09 -4.53 7.41
C SER A 99 1.22 -5.05 8.26
N ILE A 100 2.45 -4.74 7.87
CA ILE A 100 3.64 -5.12 8.64
C ILE A 100 3.75 -4.39 9.98
N LYS A 101 2.95 -3.32 10.20
CA LYS A 101 2.94 -2.56 11.47
C LYS A 101 2.53 -3.44 12.65
N SER A 102 1.80 -4.53 12.41
CA SER A 102 1.48 -5.51 13.45
C SER A 102 2.72 -6.18 14.06
N MET A 103 3.83 -6.25 13.30
CA MET A 103 5.08 -6.91 13.72
C MET A 103 6.14 -5.94 14.20
N VAL A 104 6.25 -4.78 13.53
CA VAL A 104 7.36 -3.83 13.76
C VAL A 104 6.91 -2.51 14.39
N GLY A 105 5.62 -2.34 14.62
CA GLY A 105 5.02 -1.10 15.13
C GLY A 105 5.03 0.05 14.11
N HIS A 106 4.43 1.17 14.50
CA HIS A 106 4.36 2.36 13.66
C HIS A 106 5.66 3.18 13.75
N SER A 107 6.58 2.96 12.82
CA SER A 107 7.92 3.59 12.81
C SER A 107 7.94 5.08 12.36
N LEU A 108 6.80 5.76 12.41
CA LEU A 108 6.63 7.19 12.07
C LEU A 108 7.28 7.53 10.72
N GLY A 109 8.18 8.52 10.68
CA GLY A 109 8.82 8.99 9.44
C GLY A 109 9.61 7.93 8.66
N ALA A 110 9.97 6.80 9.29
CA ALA A 110 10.65 5.71 8.60
C ALA A 110 9.70 4.70 7.93
N ILE A 111 8.40 4.75 8.22
CA ILE A 111 7.50 3.64 7.90
C ILE A 111 7.34 3.42 6.41
N GLY A 112 7.24 4.49 5.60
CA GLY A 112 7.12 4.36 4.14
C GLY A 112 8.29 3.59 3.52
N ALA A 113 9.54 3.88 3.92
CA ALA A 113 10.71 3.17 3.40
C ALA A 113 10.75 1.70 3.86
N ILE A 114 10.31 1.41 5.08
CA ILE A 114 10.24 0.04 5.62
C ILE A 114 9.15 -0.77 4.89
N GLU A 115 8.01 -0.15 4.60
CA GLU A 115 6.89 -0.78 3.88
C GLU A 115 7.23 -1.07 2.43
N VAL A 116 7.92 -0.16 1.74
CA VAL A 116 8.46 -0.42 0.40
C VAL A 116 9.45 -1.59 0.45
N ALA A 117 10.39 -1.59 1.40
CA ALA A 117 11.34 -2.70 1.54
C ALA A 117 10.63 -4.05 1.79
N ALA A 118 9.55 -4.06 2.58
CA ALA A 118 8.74 -5.26 2.79
C ALA A 118 8.03 -5.73 1.50
N CYS A 119 7.48 -4.81 0.69
CA CYS A 119 6.92 -5.15 -0.62
C CYS A 119 7.97 -5.74 -1.56
N VAL A 120 9.19 -5.19 -1.58
CA VAL A 120 10.30 -5.75 -2.37
C VAL A 120 10.64 -7.16 -1.92
N LEU A 121 10.67 -7.42 -0.60
CA LEU A 121 10.88 -8.76 -0.07
C LEU A 121 9.72 -9.71 -0.41
N ALA A 122 8.47 -9.22 -0.39
CA ALA A 122 7.31 -9.99 -0.81
C ALA A 122 7.41 -10.41 -2.28
N LEU A 123 7.80 -9.49 -3.16
CA LEU A 123 8.09 -9.79 -4.58
C LEU A 123 9.24 -10.77 -4.72
N ARG A 124 10.34 -10.57 -4.00
CA ARG A 124 11.53 -11.45 -4.09
C ARG A 124 11.24 -12.88 -3.60
N HIS A 125 10.46 -13.01 -2.55
CA HIS A 125 10.15 -14.30 -1.93
C HIS A 125 8.84 -14.91 -2.44
N GLN A 126 8.10 -14.21 -3.30
CA GLN A 126 6.80 -14.63 -3.82
C GLN A 126 5.84 -15.05 -2.70
N ALA A 127 5.80 -14.24 -1.63
CA ALA A 127 5.04 -14.53 -0.42
C ALA A 127 4.47 -13.24 0.18
N VAL A 128 3.17 -13.28 0.50
CA VAL A 128 2.49 -12.21 1.22
C VAL A 128 2.85 -12.29 2.71
N PRO A 129 3.36 -11.20 3.33
CA PRO A 129 3.65 -11.22 4.76
C PRO A 129 2.34 -11.31 5.57
N PRO A 130 2.32 -12.05 6.69
CA PRO A 130 1.13 -12.15 7.53
C PRO A 130 0.94 -10.89 8.38
N THR A 131 -0.32 -10.57 8.68
CA THR A 131 -0.70 -9.64 9.76
C THR A 131 -0.80 -10.41 11.08
N ALA A 132 -0.07 -10.00 12.12
CA ALA A 132 -0.26 -10.56 13.47
C ALA A 132 -1.36 -9.86 14.24
N ASN A 133 -1.76 -10.48 15.36
CA ASN A 133 -2.81 -10.02 16.26
C ASN A 133 -4.20 -9.93 15.58
N TYR A 134 -4.37 -10.61 14.44
CA TYR A 134 -5.61 -10.70 13.70
C TYR A 134 -6.34 -12.01 14.06
N GLU A 135 -7.14 -11.95 15.12
CA GLU A 135 -7.92 -13.11 15.62
C GLU A 135 -9.42 -12.97 15.39
N THR A 136 -9.94 -11.75 15.47
CA THR A 136 -11.36 -11.43 15.28
C THR A 136 -11.49 -10.37 14.18
N PRO A 137 -11.99 -10.74 12.98
CA PRO A 137 -12.22 -9.80 11.89
C PRO A 137 -13.17 -8.66 12.30
N ASP A 138 -12.86 -7.42 11.89
CA ASP A 138 -13.82 -6.30 11.96
C ASP A 138 -14.79 -6.43 10.79
N PRO A 139 -16.12 -6.55 11.00
CA PRO A 139 -17.08 -6.68 9.91
C PRO A 139 -17.14 -5.46 8.98
N GLU A 140 -16.61 -4.30 9.40
CA GLU A 140 -16.48 -3.10 8.55
C GLU A 140 -15.15 -3.05 7.78
N CYS A 141 -14.23 -3.99 8.04
CA CYS A 141 -12.96 -4.20 7.34
C CYS A 141 -12.88 -5.65 6.83
N ASP A 142 -13.67 -5.93 5.80
CA ASP A 142 -13.97 -7.24 5.21
C ASP A 142 -13.12 -7.58 3.97
N LEU A 143 -11.97 -6.91 3.81
CA LEU A 143 -10.93 -7.28 2.85
C LEU A 143 -9.86 -8.19 3.51
#